data_AF-A0A0U5FI09-F1
#
_entry.id   AF-A0A0U5FI09-F1
#
_cell.length_a   1.000
_cell.length_b   1.000
_cell.length_c   1.000
_cell.angle_alpha   90.00
_cell.angle_beta   90.00
_cell.angle_gamma   90.00
#
_symmetry.space_group_name_H-M   'P 1'
#
loop_
_entity.id
_entity.type
_entity.pdbx_description
1 polymer ?
#
loop_
_entity_poly.entity_id
_entity_poly.type
_entity_poly.pdbx_seq_one_letter_code
_entity_poly.pdbx_strand_id
1 'polypeptide(L)' 'MNVKARIDPSAWQAGFDAGEAGHPMTPCPQNLDPFSYFSGWIEGDAKRQGFEHSLGGAA' A
#
# COMPACT_ATOMS: atom_id res chain seq x y z
N MET A 1 25.00 -2.59 -7.54
CA MET A 1 24.22 -1.42 -7.11
C MET A 1 23.26 -1.89 -6.03
N ASN A 2 23.24 -1.27 -4.85
CA ASN A 2 22.37 -1.68 -3.74
C ASN A 2 21.40 -0.53 -3.44
N VAL A 3 20.11 -0.72 -3.75
CA VAL A 3 19.06 0.28 -3.50
C VAL A 3 18.31 -0.14 -2.24
N LYS A 4 18.29 0.74 -1.24
CA LYS A 4 17.49 0.54 -0.03
C LYS A 4 16.17 1.29 -0.19
N ALA A 5 15.08 0.56 -0.34
CA ALA A 5 13.73 1.12 -0.23
C ALA A 5 13.39 1.31 1.25
N ARG A 6 12.84 2.48 1.59
CA ARG A 6 12.28 2.75 2.91
C ARG A 6 10.78 2.96 2.73
N ILE A 7 10.00 2.29 3.59
CA ILE A 7 8.56 2.46 3.67
C ILE A 7 8.28 3.21 4.98
N ASP A 8 7.60 4.35 4.87
CA ASP A 8 6.97 5.01 6.01
C ASP A 8 5.70 4.22 6.38
N PRO A 9 5.62 3.64 7.59
CA PRO A 9 4.48 2.79 7.96
C PRO A 9 3.14 3.52 7.97
N SER A 10 3.14 4.82 8.30
CA SER A 10 1.90 5.60 8.41
C SER A 10 1.37 5.96 7.03
N ALA A 11 2.25 6.37 6.12
CA ALA A 11 1.90 6.62 4.73
C ALA A 11 1.42 5.33 4.04
N TRP A 12 2.09 4.21 4.26
CA TRP A 12 1.66 2.90 3.74
C TRP A 12 0.27 2.52 4.26
N GLN A 13 0.02 2.62 5.58
CA GLN A 13 -1.28 2.26 6.14
C GLN A 13 -2.39 3.16 5.58
N ALA A 14 -2.17 4.47 5.48
CA ALA A 14 -3.13 5.39 4.89
C ALA A 14 -3.45 5.07 3.43
N GLY A 15 -2.44 4.63 2.66
CA GLY A 15 -2.61 4.12 1.31
C GLY A 15 -3.46 2.86 1.28
N PHE A 16 -3.12 1.88 2.11
CA PHE A 16 -3.82 0.60 2.22
C PHE A 16 -5.30 0.80 2.51
N ASP A 17 -5.63 1.61 3.52
CA ASP A 17 -7.01 1.89 3.88
C ASP A 17 -7.78 2.54 2.72
N ALA A 18 -7.14 3.46 1.97
CA ALA A 18 -7.74 4.10 0.81
C ALA A 18 -7.96 3.12 -0.36
N GLY A 19 -7.02 2.22 -0.61
CA GLY A 19 -7.15 1.16 -1.63
C GLY A 19 -8.23 0.16 -1.27
N GLU A 20 -8.27 -0.27 0.00
CA GLU A 20 -9.29 -1.18 0.52
C GLU A 20 -10.70 -0.58 0.46
N ALA A 21 -10.82 0.73 0.70
CA ALA A 21 -12.07 1.47 0.55
C ALA A 21 -12.46 1.75 -0.92
N GLY A 22 -11.57 1.51 -1.88
CA GLY A 22 -11.79 1.80 -3.30
C GLY A 22 -11.77 3.29 -3.66
N HIS A 23 -11.07 4.11 -2.87
CA HIS A 23 -10.86 5.52 -3.19
C HIS A 23 -9.92 5.69 -4.39
N PRO A 24 -10.02 6.81 -5.13
CA PRO A 24 -9.06 7.11 -6.20
C PRO A 24 -7.62 7.07 -5.71
N MET A 25 -6.74 6.40 -6.46
CA MET A 25 -5.32 6.28 -6.13
C MET A 25 -4.62 7.63 -6.00
N THR A 26 -5.02 8.63 -6.78
CA THR A 26 -4.38 9.95 -6.82
C THR A 26 -5.38 11.06 -6.48
N PRO A 27 -4.91 12.18 -5.90
CA PRO A 27 -3.53 12.47 -5.49
C PRO A 27 -3.14 11.77 -4.17
N CYS A 28 -1.83 11.58 -3.93
CA CYS A 28 -1.32 11.30 -2.59
C CYS A 28 -1.58 12.52 -1.68
N PRO A 29 -2.04 12.34 -0.43
CA PRO A 29 -2.12 13.42 0.55
C PRO A 29 -0.77 14.14 0.72
N GLN A 30 -0.81 15.48 0.86
CA GLN A 30 0.37 16.34 0.81
C GLN A 30 1.38 16.10 1.95
N ASN A 31 0.96 15.47 3.04
CA ASN A 31 1.77 15.20 4.24
C ASN A 31 2.27 13.75 4.33
N LEU A 32 2.09 12.95 3.27
CA LEU A 32 2.51 11.55 3.22
C LEU A 32 3.62 11.34 2.20
N ASP A 33 4.51 10.39 2.49
CA ASP A 33 5.49 9.92 1.52
C ASP A 33 4.77 9.21 0.35
N PRO A 34 4.84 9.73 -0.90
CA PRO A 34 4.06 9.19 -2.00
C PRO A 34 4.44 7.75 -2.36
N PHE A 35 5.72 7.37 -2.22
CA PHE A 35 6.16 6.02 -2.51
C PHE A 35 5.46 5.03 -1.57
N SER A 36 5.52 5.29 -0.27
CA SER A 36 4.90 4.46 0.76
C SER A 36 3.38 4.43 0.63
N TYR A 37 2.73 5.59 0.39
CA TYR A 37 1.29 5.68 0.20
C TYR A 37 0.79 4.88 -1.00
N PHE A 38 1.42 5.02 -2.18
CA PHE A 38 0.98 4.27 -3.35
C PHE A 38 1.24 2.77 -3.21
N SER A 39 2.33 2.36 -2.55
CA SER A 39 2.54 0.95 -2.21
C SER A 39 1.38 0.39 -1.39
N GLY A 40 0.99 1.09 -0.33
CA GLY A 40 -0.17 0.72 0.48
C GLY A 40 -1.46 0.64 -0.34
N TRP A 41 -1.75 1.66 -1.15
CA TRP A 41 -2.96 1.71 -1.97
C TRP A 41 -3.07 0.50 -2.90
N ILE A 42 -1.98 0.11 -3.57
CA ILE A 42 -1.96 -1.05 -4.45
C ILE A 42 -2.29 -2.33 -3.67
N GLU A 43 -1.70 -2.52 -2.49
CA GLU A 43 -1.95 -3.70 -1.65
C GLU A 43 -3.39 -3.74 -1.11
N GLY A 44 -3.92 -2.60 -0.65
CA GLY A 44 -5.31 -2.50 -0.19
C GLY A 44 -6.33 -2.73 -1.31
N ASP A 45 -6.04 -2.20 -2.51
CA ASP A 45 -6.87 -2.41 -3.70
C ASP A 45 -6.85 -3.88 -4.15
N ALA A 46 -5.69 -4.53 -4.09
CA ALA A 46 -5.58 -5.96 -4.37
C ALA A 46 -6.43 -6.79 -3.39
N LYS A 47 -6.37 -6.47 -2.08
CA LYS A 47 -7.23 -7.11 -1.07
C LYS A 47 -8.72 -6.89 -1.38
N ARG A 48 -9.13 -5.66 -1.70
CA ARG A 48 -10.52 -5.32 -2.08
C ARG A 48 -11.01 -6.12 -3.28
N GLN A 49 -10.13 -6.38 -4.24
CA GLN A 49 -10.41 -7.19 -5.42
C GLN A 49 -10.39 -8.72 -5.16
N GLY A 50 -10.10 -9.15 -3.93
CA GLY A 50 -10.08 -10.56 -3.56
C GLY A 50 -8.78 -11.28 -3.93
N PHE A 51 -7.70 -10.54 -4.22
CA PHE A 51 -6.37 -11.14 -4.27
C PHE A 51 -5.94 -11.44 -2.84
N GLU A 52 -6.00 -12.71 -2.45
CA GLU A 52 -5.49 -13.11 -1.14
C GLU A 52 -3.98 -12.87 -1.09
N HIS A 53 -3.52 -12.21 -0.02
CA HIS A 53 -2.14 -12.33 0.42
C HIS A 53 -1.94 -13.80 0.79
N SER A 54 -1.53 -14.64 -0.16
CA SER A 54 -0.83 -15.88 0.14
C SER A 54 0.50 -15.51 0.79
N LEU A 55 0.47 -15.06 2.04
CA LEU A 55 1.60 -15.14 2.93
C LEU A 55 1.95 -16.62 2.96
N GLY A 56 3.08 -16.98 2.33
CA GLY A 56 3.49 -18.36 2.09
C GLY A 56 3.21 -19.23 3.31
N GLY A 57 2.53 -20.35 3.08
CA GLY A 57 2.25 -21.34 4.11
C GLY A 57 3.53 -21.68 4.87
N ALA A 58 3.56 -21.28 6.13
CA ALA A 58 4.41 -21.91 7.12
C ALA A 58 3.68 -23.19 7.56
N ALA A 59 4.09 -24.31 6.98
CA ALA A 59 3.94 -25.63 7.57
C ALA A 59 5.08 -25.85 8.59
#